data_AF-A0A6V7U4W0-F1
#
_entry.id   AF-A0A6V7U4W0-F1
#
_cell.length_a   1.000
_cell.length_b   1.000
_cell.length_c   1.000
_cell.angle_alpha   90.00
_cell.angle_beta   90.00
_cell.angle_gamma   90.00
#
_symmetry.space_group_name_H-M   'P 1'
#
loop_
_entity.id
_entity.type
_entity.pdbx_description
1 polymer ?
#
loop_
_entity_poly.entity_id
_entity_poly.type
_entity_poly.pdbx_seq_one_letter_code
_entity_poly.pdbx_strand_id
1 'polypeptide(L)'
;MKYYILSAILKRIILIKIIFLETTNFALSQTITPPCSCSNVKPNFGTNSNIPQQLCVPPLAYDQKSVWLTWNKPDNYENIADFNVYMGGKKIGSAKANSAVNTLSGPYIQNFYKNDLNNFHTKILFTTYLVTGLNPNTIYTFTVRAVDANGAESGNSNQVVVKTADNYGKIVDITTVGAKGDGTTLNTQTIQKAIDSCSTSTSAFGCKVSIPKGTFLSGPLFLRSQMTFELANGAILRATSNPSKFPNQYGNTPSAFLNAYAITNIKVIGPGSIDGNGWKLTSNTTDELGKQIPVYPKGSFNTFKNLGNLAANQIIANGNNYGSRSRLFAINSVSNLHIGGGITFINPSMTTIGLGDCKNVSIINVRLQTYNINNCDGIDIGRSSNIQIIGSFFDTGDDCIAMGTGCGSNAGQGAPVQCILIKNNYFRHGHGAPSFGSSTGDWVKDVLVEDSIAFLTDNGVRLKSMPECGGGVQNVYVRDIAMQSVGSRNNFTFGGRQFSGDTTGGHPFVFMLNYHTTSNGKAKTPTQFSDITITRCSIDNVAPTKSGSVICLIGNDGGGNYQTIYNKNIKFDNIKVTNAAPAQINLANSIIFNKFDFTNFGNKINPWLITKSNNVKFIDVPTMKLNKLNFA
;
A
#
# COMPACT_ATOMS: atom_id res chain seq x y z
N MET A 1 -18.02 66.99 13.55
CA MET A 1 -17.70 66.12 12.39
C MET A 1 -16.26 65.55 12.42
N LYS A 2 -15.21 66.33 12.76
CA LYS A 2 -13.81 65.83 12.84
C LYS A 2 -13.55 64.72 13.88
N TYR A 3 -14.23 64.72 15.04
CA TYR A 3 -14.04 63.71 16.10
C TYR A 3 -14.58 62.31 15.75
N TYR A 4 -15.66 62.22 14.96
CA TYR A 4 -16.25 60.94 14.56
C TYR A 4 -15.39 60.21 13.51
N ILE A 5 -14.73 60.96 12.63
CA ILE A 5 -13.85 60.41 11.60
C ILE A 5 -12.57 59.83 12.23
N LEU A 6 -12.00 60.52 13.23
CA LEU A 6 -10.81 60.01 13.94
C LEU A 6 -11.09 58.71 14.73
N SER A 7 -12.25 58.62 15.38
CA SER A 7 -12.68 57.42 16.12
C SER A 7 -12.89 56.21 15.21
N ALA A 8 -13.51 56.41 14.03
CA ALA A 8 -13.72 55.35 13.05
C ALA A 8 -12.40 54.85 12.43
N ILE A 9 -11.45 55.74 12.17
CA ILE A 9 -10.12 55.39 11.67
C ILE A 9 -9.32 54.61 12.72
N LEU A 10 -9.34 55.06 13.99
CA LEU A 10 -8.62 54.37 15.06
C LEU A 10 -9.19 52.97 15.33
N LYS A 11 -10.52 52.79 15.30
CA LYS A 11 -11.16 51.47 15.40
C LYS A 11 -10.81 50.55 14.24
N ARG A 12 -10.72 51.06 13.01
CA ARG A 12 -10.26 50.27 11.84
C ARG A 12 -8.80 49.87 11.94
N ILE A 13 -7.92 50.75 12.42
CA ILE A 13 -6.50 50.43 12.61
C ILE A 13 -6.32 49.36 13.69
N ILE A 14 -7.06 49.45 14.80
CA ILE A 14 -7.05 48.44 15.88
C ILE A 14 -7.59 47.10 15.36
N LEU A 15 -8.69 47.10 14.61
CA LEU A 15 -9.26 45.88 14.01
C LEU A 15 -8.31 45.24 13.00
N ILE A 16 -7.64 46.03 12.15
CA ILE A 16 -6.61 45.55 11.21
C ILE A 16 -5.41 44.98 11.98
N LYS A 17 -4.98 45.62 13.09
CA LYS A 17 -3.89 45.09 13.93
C LYS A 17 -4.27 43.79 14.62
N ILE A 18 -5.50 43.66 15.14
CA ILE A 18 -6.00 42.42 15.74
C ILE A 18 -6.09 41.32 14.69
N ILE A 19 -6.61 41.60 13.49
CA ILE A 19 -6.64 40.64 12.37
C ILE A 19 -5.22 40.27 11.92
N PHE A 20 -4.26 41.21 11.89
CA PHE A 20 -2.86 40.90 11.58
C PHE A 20 -2.17 40.08 12.69
N LEU A 21 -2.45 40.36 13.96
CA LEU A 21 -1.91 39.59 15.11
C LEU A 21 -2.56 38.20 15.21
N GLU A 22 -3.85 38.07 14.93
CA GLU A 22 -4.54 36.78 14.86
C GLU A 22 -4.09 35.98 13.65
N THR A 23 -3.91 36.57 12.47
CA THR A 23 -3.42 35.85 11.28
C THR A 23 -1.94 35.47 11.37
N THR A 24 -1.09 36.29 12.00
CA THR A 24 0.32 35.92 12.27
C THR A 24 0.44 34.86 13.36
N ASN A 25 -0.38 34.90 14.42
CA ASN A 25 -0.45 33.82 15.41
C ASN A 25 -1.11 32.55 14.86
N PHE A 26 -2.07 32.64 13.94
CA PHE A 26 -2.65 31.48 13.25
C PHE A 26 -1.64 30.84 12.30
N ALA A 27 -0.86 31.65 11.57
CA ALA A 27 0.22 31.20 10.68
C ALA A 27 1.43 30.61 11.45
N LEU A 28 1.70 31.06 12.67
CA LEU A 28 2.71 30.49 13.56
C LEU A 28 2.22 29.26 14.34
N SER A 29 0.91 28.97 14.35
CA SER A 29 0.35 27.86 15.16
C SER A 29 0.48 26.48 14.52
N GLN A 30 0.75 26.37 13.21
CA GLN A 30 0.88 25.08 12.51
C GLN A 30 1.92 25.12 11.38
N THR A 31 3.18 25.42 11.66
CA THR A 31 4.22 25.30 10.62
C THR A 31 4.69 23.84 10.50
N ILE A 32 3.84 23.01 9.93
CA ILE A 32 4.28 21.82 9.17
C ILE A 32 4.36 22.28 7.71
N THR A 33 5.56 22.30 7.12
CA THR A 33 5.69 22.36 5.65
C THR A 33 4.83 21.24 5.05
N PRO A 34 4.08 21.49 3.95
CA PRO A 34 2.92 20.70 3.59
C PRO A 34 3.17 19.18 3.60
N PRO A 35 2.17 18.38 4.04
CA PRO A 35 2.29 16.93 4.05
C PRO A 35 2.55 16.40 2.64
N CYS A 36 3.01 15.14 2.55
CA CYS A 36 3.22 14.48 1.26
C CYS A 36 1.97 14.61 0.37
N SER A 37 2.22 14.82 -0.92
CA SER A 37 1.17 15.14 -1.90
C SER A 37 1.33 14.34 -3.19
N CYS A 38 0.44 14.57 -4.16
CA CYS A 38 0.57 14.01 -5.50
C CYS A 38 1.92 14.33 -6.18
N SER A 39 2.62 15.39 -5.78
CA SER A 39 3.97 15.70 -6.29
C SER A 39 4.97 14.57 -6.03
N ASN A 40 4.76 13.78 -4.96
CA ASN A 40 5.63 12.65 -4.63
C ASN A 40 5.45 11.45 -5.57
N VAL A 41 4.37 11.41 -6.36
CA VAL A 41 4.00 10.22 -7.16
C VAL A 41 4.56 10.29 -8.58
N LYS A 42 5.00 11.46 -9.04
CA LYS A 42 5.71 11.59 -10.30
C LYS A 42 7.21 11.52 -10.03
N PRO A 43 7.93 10.52 -10.56
CA PRO A 43 9.38 10.55 -10.53
C PRO A 43 9.86 11.82 -11.24
N ASN A 44 10.87 12.47 -10.67
CA ASN A 44 11.53 13.57 -11.35
C ASN A 44 12.33 12.96 -12.51
N PHE A 45 12.06 13.43 -13.71
CA PHE A 45 12.79 13.05 -14.92
C PHE A 45 13.34 14.31 -15.57
N GLY A 46 14.60 14.29 -15.98
CA GLY A 46 15.24 15.35 -16.76
C GLY A 46 15.86 16.51 -15.96
N THR A 47 15.90 16.44 -14.64
CA THR A 47 16.62 17.42 -13.79
C THR A 47 18.13 17.19 -13.76
N ASN A 48 18.58 15.97 -14.11
CA ASN A 48 19.98 15.51 -14.00
C ASN A 48 20.61 15.73 -12.61
N SER A 49 19.78 15.89 -11.57
CA SER A 49 20.22 16.12 -10.20
C SER A 49 20.54 14.81 -9.48
N ASN A 50 21.48 14.85 -8.53
CA ASN A 50 21.71 13.82 -7.52
C ASN A 50 21.13 14.21 -6.13
N ILE A 51 20.38 15.32 -6.05
CA ILE A 51 19.81 15.85 -4.80
C ILE A 51 18.44 15.23 -4.55
N PRO A 52 18.16 14.67 -3.36
CA PRO A 52 16.84 14.14 -3.01
C PRO A 52 15.76 15.22 -3.11
N GLN A 53 14.57 14.83 -3.55
CA GLN A 53 13.49 15.77 -3.87
C GLN A 53 12.23 15.48 -3.04
N GLN A 54 11.36 16.48 -2.88
CA GLN A 54 10.03 16.30 -2.28
C GLN A 54 10.07 15.64 -0.90
N LEU A 55 11.05 16.00 -0.06
CA LEU A 55 11.04 15.62 1.36
C LEU A 55 9.75 16.13 2.01
N CYS A 56 9.05 15.24 2.72
CA CYS A 56 7.76 15.51 3.35
C CYS A 56 7.50 14.62 4.57
N VAL A 57 6.48 14.97 5.35
CA VAL A 57 5.88 14.12 6.39
C VAL A 57 4.61 13.49 5.82
N PRO A 58 4.47 12.15 5.81
CA PRO A 58 3.22 11.51 5.42
C PRO A 58 2.05 11.95 6.31
N PRO A 59 0.81 11.99 5.80
CA PRO A 59 -0.36 12.45 6.56
C PRO A 59 -0.44 11.84 7.96
N LEU A 60 -0.42 12.69 9.00
CA LEU A 60 -0.49 12.32 10.43
C LEU A 60 0.57 11.34 10.95
N ALA A 61 1.65 11.10 10.20
CA ALA A 61 2.72 10.20 10.58
C ALA A 61 3.74 10.86 11.53
N TYR A 62 3.25 11.53 12.56
CA TYR A 62 4.04 12.13 13.63
C TYR A 62 3.26 12.09 14.95
N ASP A 63 3.94 12.32 16.06
CA ASP A 63 3.35 12.49 17.38
C ASP A 63 4.19 13.43 18.23
N GLN A 64 4.12 13.30 19.55
CA GLN A 64 4.84 14.13 20.49
C GLN A 64 6.34 13.86 20.53
N LYS A 65 6.77 12.66 20.11
CA LYS A 65 8.12 12.15 20.29
C LYS A 65 8.76 11.62 19.02
N SER A 66 8.00 11.57 17.93
CA SER A 66 8.47 11.00 16.67
C SER A 66 7.84 11.64 15.44
N VAL A 67 8.56 11.55 14.33
CA VAL A 67 8.15 12.03 13.00
C VAL A 67 8.65 11.05 11.96
N TRP A 68 7.76 10.58 11.08
CA TRP A 68 8.15 9.90 9.86
C TRP A 68 8.47 10.92 8.77
N LEU A 69 9.59 10.68 8.09
CA LEU A 69 10.02 11.42 6.92
C LEU A 69 10.06 10.50 5.70
N THR A 70 9.78 11.08 4.53
CA THR A 70 9.96 10.39 3.26
C THR A 70 10.22 11.36 2.12
N TRP A 71 10.89 10.90 1.07
CA TRP A 71 11.29 11.74 -0.07
C TRP A 71 11.32 10.92 -1.38
N ASN A 72 11.42 11.62 -2.49
CA ASN A 72 11.68 11.03 -3.79
C ASN A 72 13.19 10.94 -4.01
N LYS A 73 13.64 9.85 -4.63
CA LYS A 73 15.00 9.76 -5.16
C LYS A 73 15.27 10.87 -6.18
N PRO A 74 16.53 11.31 -6.32
CA PRO A 74 16.95 12.13 -7.46
C PRO A 74 16.80 11.38 -8.80
N ASP A 75 17.03 12.09 -9.91
CA ASP A 75 17.01 11.52 -11.26
C ASP A 75 18.25 10.68 -11.55
N ASN A 76 19.42 11.12 -11.07
CA ASN A 76 20.67 10.38 -11.12
C ASN A 76 20.93 9.70 -9.78
N TYR A 77 20.58 8.42 -9.68
CA TYR A 77 20.66 7.64 -8.45
C TYR A 77 21.28 6.26 -8.64
N GLU A 78 21.86 5.98 -9.81
CA GLU A 78 22.51 4.68 -10.07
C GLU A 78 23.70 4.44 -9.12
N ASN A 79 24.42 5.50 -8.77
CA ASN A 79 25.58 5.43 -7.86
C ASN A 79 25.23 5.72 -6.40
N ILE A 80 23.96 5.97 -6.07
CA ILE A 80 23.53 6.24 -4.69
C ILE A 80 23.47 4.91 -3.94
N ALA A 81 24.12 4.87 -2.78
CA ALA A 81 24.15 3.72 -1.89
C ALA A 81 23.23 3.87 -0.67
N ASP A 82 23.01 5.12 -0.20
CA ASP A 82 22.16 5.42 0.97
C ASP A 82 21.71 6.90 0.96
N PHE A 83 20.97 7.29 1.98
CA PHE A 83 20.62 8.68 2.27
C PHE A 83 20.90 9.01 3.73
N ASN A 84 21.48 10.18 4.00
CA ASN A 84 21.67 10.68 5.35
C ASN A 84 20.60 11.74 5.68
N VAL A 85 20.02 11.63 6.87
CA VAL A 85 19.03 12.59 7.38
C VAL A 85 19.69 13.53 8.36
N TYR A 86 19.33 14.81 8.26
CA TYR A 86 19.85 15.89 9.06
C TYR A 86 18.71 16.58 9.82
N MET A 87 18.93 16.88 11.10
CA MET A 87 18.02 17.63 11.96
C MET A 87 18.73 18.89 12.45
N GLY A 88 18.19 20.07 12.12
CA GLY A 88 18.86 21.34 12.45
C GLY A 88 20.28 21.45 11.88
N GLY A 89 20.53 20.85 10.71
CA GLY A 89 21.85 20.80 10.08
C GLY A 89 22.82 19.75 10.64
N LYS A 90 22.47 19.01 11.69
CA LYS A 90 23.27 17.91 12.24
C LYS A 90 22.81 16.56 11.71
N LYS A 91 23.72 15.72 11.22
CA LYS A 91 23.42 14.35 10.79
C LYS A 91 22.88 13.54 11.97
N ILE A 92 21.71 12.91 11.79
CA ILE A 92 21.08 12.04 12.80
C ILE A 92 21.15 10.55 12.44
N GLY A 93 21.45 10.20 11.19
CA GLY A 93 21.69 8.82 10.78
C GLY A 93 21.41 8.58 9.31
N SER A 94 21.53 7.32 8.88
CA SER A 94 21.24 6.91 7.51
C SER A 94 19.87 6.23 7.39
N ALA A 95 19.25 6.35 6.21
CA ALA A 95 17.94 5.79 5.91
C ALA A 95 17.96 4.25 5.93
N LYS A 96 19.01 3.64 5.39
CA LYS A 96 19.20 2.18 5.43
C LYS A 96 19.27 1.64 6.85
N ALA A 97 20.10 2.24 7.71
CA ALA A 97 20.24 1.79 9.11
C ALA A 97 18.96 2.01 9.91
N ASN A 98 18.28 3.14 9.71
CA ASN A 98 17.01 3.43 10.38
C ASN A 98 15.89 2.47 9.94
N SER A 99 15.73 2.26 8.63
CA SER A 99 14.66 1.40 8.10
C SER A 99 14.86 -0.06 8.47
N ALA A 100 16.09 -0.52 8.60
CA ALA A 100 16.43 -1.87 9.04
C ALA A 100 15.78 -2.27 10.38
N VAL A 101 15.61 -1.30 11.29
CA VAL A 101 15.14 -1.54 12.66
C VAL A 101 13.74 -0.98 12.90
N ASN A 102 13.38 0.11 12.23
CA ASN A 102 12.12 0.83 12.49
C ASN A 102 10.99 0.48 11.51
N THR A 103 11.25 -0.39 10.53
CA THR A 103 10.22 -0.91 9.62
C THR A 103 10.11 -2.42 9.74
N LEU A 104 8.91 -2.93 9.51
CA LEU A 104 8.61 -4.36 9.52
C LEU A 104 9.17 -5.06 8.28
N SER A 105 9.31 -4.36 7.16
CA SER A 105 9.91 -4.87 5.93
C SER A 105 11.44 -4.91 5.98
N GLY A 106 12.09 -3.97 6.68
CA GLY A 106 13.55 -3.81 6.73
C GLY A 106 14.34 -5.10 6.96
N PRO A 107 14.06 -5.87 8.03
CA PRO A 107 14.74 -7.14 8.29
C PRO A 107 14.57 -8.17 7.15
N TYR A 108 13.39 -8.24 6.52
CA TYR A 108 13.14 -9.15 5.40
C TYR A 108 13.88 -8.74 4.14
N ILE A 109 13.93 -7.43 3.86
CA ILE A 109 14.70 -6.86 2.74
C ILE A 109 16.20 -7.14 2.92
N GLN A 110 16.73 -6.97 4.13
CA GLN A 110 18.14 -7.30 4.40
C GLN A 110 18.43 -8.78 4.21
N ASN A 111 17.53 -9.64 4.71
CA ASN A 111 17.64 -11.09 4.52
C ASN A 111 17.53 -11.48 3.04
N PHE A 112 16.69 -10.79 2.26
CA PHE A 112 16.60 -10.96 0.80
C PHE A 112 17.98 -10.82 0.16
N TYR A 113 18.64 -9.68 0.35
CA TYR A 113 19.95 -9.42 -0.27
C TYR A 113 21.10 -10.20 0.34
N LYS A 114 21.01 -10.60 1.60
CA LYS A 114 22.00 -11.52 2.20
C LYS A 114 22.04 -12.86 1.45
N ASN A 115 20.91 -13.28 0.89
CA ASN A 115 20.76 -14.55 0.18
C ASN A 115 20.74 -14.38 -1.36
N ASP A 116 20.94 -13.17 -1.88
CA ASP A 116 21.20 -12.88 -3.29
C ASP A 116 22.69 -13.13 -3.61
N LEU A 117 23.10 -14.40 -3.52
CA LEU A 117 24.52 -14.81 -3.50
C LEU A 117 25.29 -14.42 -4.76
N ASN A 118 24.60 -14.33 -5.91
CA ASN A 118 25.19 -13.96 -7.19
C ASN A 118 25.11 -12.45 -7.48
N ASN A 119 24.62 -11.65 -6.51
CA ASN A 119 24.37 -10.22 -6.66
C ASN A 119 23.52 -9.89 -7.90
N PHE A 120 22.54 -10.76 -8.19
CA PHE A 120 21.72 -10.68 -9.39
C PHE A 120 20.67 -9.59 -9.27
N HIS A 121 20.02 -9.47 -8.10
CA HIS A 121 18.88 -8.58 -7.94
C HIS A 121 19.28 -7.11 -7.96
N THR A 122 18.40 -6.27 -8.52
CA THR A 122 18.51 -4.81 -8.34
C THR A 122 18.50 -4.48 -6.86
N LYS A 123 19.43 -3.63 -6.44
CA LYS A 123 19.48 -3.10 -5.07
C LYS A 123 18.51 -1.94 -4.94
N ILE A 124 17.55 -2.08 -4.03
CA ILE A 124 16.65 -0.99 -3.69
C ILE A 124 17.31 0.01 -2.73
N LEU A 125 16.71 1.18 -2.63
CA LEU A 125 17.12 2.22 -1.69
C LEU A 125 16.01 2.50 -0.67
N PHE A 126 16.40 2.80 0.56
CA PHE A 126 15.46 3.26 1.58
C PHE A 126 15.26 4.77 1.47
N THR A 127 14.02 5.21 1.25
CA THR A 127 13.65 6.63 1.15
C THR A 127 12.67 7.06 2.23
N THR A 128 12.81 6.43 3.40
CA THR A 128 12.03 6.73 4.60
C THR A 128 12.93 6.73 5.83
N TYR A 129 12.52 7.47 6.86
CA TYR A 129 13.23 7.57 8.13
C TYR A 129 12.25 7.90 9.26
N LEU A 130 12.30 7.14 10.36
CA LEU A 130 11.61 7.46 11.59
C LEU A 130 12.56 8.22 12.53
N VAL A 131 12.27 9.49 12.76
CA VAL A 131 12.93 10.29 13.80
C VAL A 131 12.24 10.02 15.12
N THR A 132 12.99 9.71 16.17
CA THR A 132 12.47 9.43 17.53
C THR A 132 13.21 10.27 18.58
N GLY A 133 12.75 10.23 19.82
CA GLY A 133 13.37 10.95 20.93
C GLY A 133 13.15 12.47 20.86
N LEU A 134 12.12 12.91 20.16
CA LEU A 134 11.74 14.32 20.09
C LEU A 134 10.97 14.76 21.34
N ASN A 135 10.91 16.06 21.55
CA ASN A 135 10.13 16.68 22.62
C ASN A 135 8.74 17.08 22.10
N PRO A 136 7.69 17.02 22.94
CA PRO A 136 6.36 17.51 22.58
C PRO A 136 6.39 19.00 22.22
N ASN A 137 5.44 19.45 21.38
CA ASN A 137 5.23 20.86 21.04
C ASN A 137 6.49 21.61 20.56
N THR A 138 7.42 20.92 19.93
CA THR A 138 8.75 21.45 19.57
C THR A 138 8.91 21.49 18.06
N ILE A 139 9.48 22.59 17.55
CA ILE A 139 9.76 22.77 16.13
C ILE A 139 11.12 22.16 15.80
N TYR A 140 11.14 21.35 14.75
CA TYR A 140 12.34 20.74 14.17
C TYR A 140 12.41 21.04 12.67
N THR A 141 13.64 21.09 12.15
CA THR A 141 13.88 21.21 10.71
C THR A 141 14.66 20.01 10.21
N PHE A 142 14.29 19.50 9.03
CA PHE A 142 14.88 18.31 8.44
C PHE A 142 15.32 18.56 6.99
N THR A 143 16.46 17.99 6.62
CA THR A 143 16.92 17.85 5.23
C THR A 143 17.49 16.44 5.02
N VAL A 144 17.57 16.03 3.75
CA VAL A 144 18.16 14.74 3.37
C VAL A 144 19.22 14.97 2.30
N ARG A 145 20.28 14.16 2.34
CA ARG A 145 21.32 14.10 1.31
C ARG A 145 21.45 12.68 0.79
N ALA A 146 21.63 12.53 -0.51
CA ALA A 146 22.06 11.27 -1.09
C ALA A 146 23.52 11.00 -0.73
N VAL A 147 23.88 9.73 -0.61
CA VAL A 147 25.22 9.27 -0.29
C VAL A 147 25.64 8.23 -1.34
N ASP A 148 26.78 8.43 -1.98
CA ASP A 148 27.32 7.46 -2.93
C ASP A 148 28.08 6.32 -2.22
N ALA A 149 28.58 5.36 -3.00
CA ALA A 149 29.33 4.21 -2.47
C ALA A 149 30.65 4.58 -1.76
N ASN A 150 31.23 5.76 -2.05
CA ASN A 150 32.45 6.26 -1.43
C ASN A 150 32.16 7.12 -0.18
N GLY A 151 30.87 7.35 0.13
CA GLY A 151 30.44 8.18 1.25
C GLY A 151 30.32 9.67 0.92
N ALA A 152 30.50 10.08 -0.35
CA ALA A 152 30.31 11.46 -0.76
C ALA A 152 28.81 11.81 -0.75
N GLU A 153 28.49 13.03 -0.28
CA GLU A 153 27.12 13.49 -0.16
C GLU A 153 26.72 14.47 -1.26
N SER A 154 25.45 14.43 -1.65
CA SER A 154 24.82 15.48 -2.47
C SER A 154 24.60 16.78 -1.67
N GLY A 155 24.08 17.80 -2.36
CA GLY A 155 23.42 18.94 -1.70
C GLY A 155 22.17 18.53 -0.89
N ASN A 156 21.69 19.45 -0.06
CA ASN A 156 20.46 19.26 0.72
C ASN A 156 19.22 19.18 -0.19
N SER A 157 18.28 18.32 0.16
CA SER A 157 16.89 18.38 -0.30
C SER A 157 16.23 19.72 0.08
N ASN A 158 14.97 19.90 -0.35
CA ASN A 158 14.09 20.88 0.30
C ASN A 158 14.05 20.65 1.82
N GLN A 159 13.95 21.74 2.58
CA GLN A 159 13.80 21.68 4.02
C GLN A 159 12.35 21.41 4.40
N VAL A 160 12.17 20.55 5.40
CA VAL A 160 10.87 20.32 6.04
C VAL A 160 10.92 20.86 7.46
N VAL A 161 9.94 21.69 7.82
CA VAL A 161 9.75 22.21 9.17
C VAL A 161 8.56 21.47 9.77
N VAL A 162 8.72 20.92 10.98
CA VAL A 162 7.68 20.13 11.66
C VAL A 162 7.60 20.58 13.10
N LYS A 163 6.38 20.83 13.56
CA LYS A 163 6.07 20.95 14.99
C LYS A 163 5.52 19.62 15.48
N THR A 164 6.19 18.97 16.44
CA THR A 164 5.66 17.75 17.09
C THR A 164 4.37 18.06 17.84
N ALA A 165 3.54 17.04 18.03
CA ALA A 165 2.26 17.21 18.71
C ALA A 165 2.45 17.56 20.20
N ASP A 166 1.43 18.16 20.80
CA ASP A 166 1.29 18.24 22.26
C ASP A 166 1.03 16.87 22.88
N ASN A 167 1.33 16.73 24.17
CA ASN A 167 0.88 15.58 24.95
C ASN A 167 -0.63 15.35 24.79
N TYR A 168 -1.04 14.08 24.81
CA TYR A 168 -2.45 13.74 24.75
C TYR A 168 -3.21 14.45 25.87
N GLY A 169 -4.20 15.26 25.50
CA GLY A 169 -5.05 15.96 26.48
C GLY A 169 -5.88 14.99 27.32
N LYS A 170 -6.23 13.84 26.74
CA LYS A 170 -6.94 12.75 27.41
C LYS A 170 -6.43 11.39 26.94
N ILE A 171 -6.18 10.49 27.88
CA ILE A 171 -5.89 9.07 27.60
C ILE A 171 -6.96 8.23 28.30
N VAL A 172 -7.59 7.35 27.55
CA VAL A 172 -8.62 6.42 28.03
C VAL A 172 -8.08 5.01 27.88
N ASP A 173 -7.57 4.44 28.95
CA ASP A 173 -7.26 3.01 29.03
C ASP A 173 -8.58 2.24 29.19
N ILE A 174 -8.86 1.33 28.24
CA ILE A 174 -10.12 0.59 28.23
C ILE A 174 -10.33 -0.26 29.50
N THR A 175 -9.28 -0.66 30.20
CA THR A 175 -9.39 -1.46 31.44
C THR A 175 -9.86 -0.63 32.62
N THR A 176 -9.51 0.66 32.65
CA THR A 176 -9.97 1.58 33.70
C THR A 176 -11.46 1.91 33.60
N VAL A 177 -12.04 1.70 32.42
CA VAL A 177 -13.50 1.80 32.18
C VAL A 177 -14.20 0.44 32.16
N GLY A 178 -13.49 -0.64 32.57
CA GLY A 178 -14.08 -1.95 32.85
C GLY A 178 -13.92 -3.02 31.75
N ALA A 179 -13.12 -2.79 30.71
CA ALA A 179 -12.85 -3.82 29.71
C ALA A 179 -11.96 -4.92 30.30
N LYS A 180 -12.27 -6.19 30.01
CA LYS A 180 -11.54 -7.36 30.49
C LYS A 180 -10.81 -8.05 29.33
N GLY A 181 -9.49 -8.18 29.47
CA GLY A 181 -8.60 -8.80 28.49
C GLY A 181 -8.50 -10.33 28.59
N ASP A 182 -9.58 -11.00 28.98
CA ASP A 182 -9.65 -12.45 29.28
C ASP A 182 -9.98 -13.34 28.06
N GLY A 183 -10.21 -12.73 26.91
CA GLY A 183 -10.58 -13.41 25.66
C GLY A 183 -12.02 -13.93 25.58
N THR A 184 -12.85 -13.72 26.60
CA THR A 184 -14.21 -14.27 26.70
C THR A 184 -15.27 -13.22 27.00
N THR A 185 -14.95 -12.20 27.80
CA THR A 185 -15.83 -11.08 28.10
C THR A 185 -16.06 -10.24 26.83
N LEU A 186 -17.33 -10.01 26.47
CA LEU A 186 -17.68 -9.14 25.34
C LEU A 186 -17.56 -7.67 25.75
N ASN A 187 -16.52 -7.00 25.26
CA ASN A 187 -16.14 -5.64 25.67
C ASN A 187 -16.73 -4.54 24.78
N THR A 188 -17.59 -4.85 23.81
CA THR A 188 -18.05 -3.93 22.76
C THR A 188 -18.53 -2.59 23.32
N GLN A 189 -19.45 -2.63 24.29
CA GLN A 189 -20.04 -1.40 24.85
C GLN A 189 -19.00 -0.59 25.62
N THR A 190 -18.12 -1.25 26.36
CA THR A 190 -17.09 -0.59 27.16
C THR A 190 -16.06 0.10 26.29
N ILE A 191 -15.57 -0.58 25.24
CA ILE A 191 -14.61 0.00 24.30
C ILE A 191 -15.28 1.11 23.48
N GLN A 192 -16.53 0.93 23.05
CA GLN A 192 -17.25 1.97 22.33
C GLN A 192 -17.47 3.23 23.19
N LYS A 193 -17.78 3.09 24.49
CA LYS A 193 -17.84 4.23 25.42
C LYS A 193 -16.51 4.95 25.54
N ALA A 194 -15.39 4.22 25.57
CA ALA A 194 -14.06 4.84 25.59
C ALA A 194 -13.83 5.69 24.32
N ILE A 195 -14.17 5.14 23.16
CA ILE A 195 -14.11 5.83 21.85
C ILE A 195 -15.02 7.07 21.82
N ASP A 196 -16.28 6.92 22.22
CA ASP A 196 -17.26 8.01 22.21
C ASP A 196 -16.86 9.16 23.14
N SER A 197 -16.15 8.84 24.24
CA SER A 197 -15.62 9.84 25.16
C SER A 197 -14.51 10.74 24.56
N CYS A 198 -14.00 10.42 23.36
CA CYS A 198 -13.08 11.25 22.60
C CYS A 198 -13.78 12.24 21.66
N SER A 199 -15.11 12.20 21.51
CA SER A 199 -15.86 12.98 20.51
C SER A 199 -15.74 14.51 20.64
N THR A 200 -15.31 15.03 21.78
CA THR A 200 -15.10 16.46 22.02
C THR A 200 -13.70 16.95 21.63
N SER A 201 -12.85 16.07 21.12
CA SER A 201 -11.46 16.40 20.77
C SER A 201 -11.37 17.25 19.51
N THR A 202 -10.39 18.15 19.45
CA THR A 202 -10.16 19.06 18.31
C THR A 202 -8.91 18.72 17.49
N SER A 203 -8.21 17.65 17.83
CA SER A 203 -6.99 17.18 17.16
C SER A 203 -6.86 15.66 17.28
N ALA A 204 -6.20 14.99 16.32
CA ALA A 204 -5.83 13.57 16.40
C ALA A 204 -5.00 13.22 17.66
N PHE A 205 -4.40 14.24 18.29
CA PHE A 205 -3.63 14.16 19.52
C PHE A 205 -4.40 14.61 20.76
N GLY A 206 -5.67 15.03 20.62
CA GLY A 206 -6.50 15.49 21.73
C GLY A 206 -6.93 14.35 22.66
N CYS A 207 -7.26 13.19 22.10
CA CYS A 207 -7.68 12.01 22.86
C CYS A 207 -7.08 10.72 22.30
N LYS A 208 -6.58 9.87 23.21
CA LYS A 208 -6.10 8.52 22.90
C LYS A 208 -6.92 7.47 23.62
N VAL A 209 -7.48 6.51 22.89
CA VAL A 209 -7.98 5.26 23.46
C VAL A 209 -6.84 4.25 23.41
N SER A 210 -6.46 3.69 24.56
CA SER A 210 -5.37 2.72 24.68
C SER A 210 -5.90 1.34 25.04
N ILE A 211 -5.52 0.34 24.25
CA ILE A 211 -5.79 -1.08 24.47
C ILE A 211 -4.49 -1.72 24.98
N PRO A 212 -4.41 -2.07 26.26
CA PRO A 212 -3.21 -2.65 26.85
C PRO A 212 -3.07 -4.14 26.46
N LYS A 213 -2.01 -4.78 26.96
CA LYS A 213 -1.81 -6.23 26.81
C LYS A 213 -3.02 -7.03 27.31
N GLY A 214 -3.46 -8.01 26.53
CA GLY A 214 -4.63 -8.85 26.83
C GLY A 214 -5.43 -9.18 25.58
N THR A 215 -6.35 -10.13 25.67
CA THR A 215 -7.27 -10.44 24.57
C THR A 215 -8.65 -9.86 24.86
N PHE A 216 -9.07 -8.87 24.08
CA PHE A 216 -10.35 -8.18 24.26
C PHE A 216 -11.32 -8.62 23.17
N LEU A 217 -12.29 -9.46 23.53
CA LEU A 217 -13.36 -9.87 22.62
C LEU A 217 -14.33 -8.71 22.40
N SER A 218 -14.68 -8.39 21.17
CA SER A 218 -15.59 -7.29 20.83
C SER A 218 -16.45 -7.60 19.59
N GLY A 219 -17.62 -6.97 19.50
CA GLY A 219 -18.31 -6.76 18.22
C GLY A 219 -17.73 -5.53 17.50
N PRO A 220 -18.40 -5.03 16.45
CA PRO A 220 -18.00 -3.84 15.72
C PRO A 220 -17.76 -2.62 16.61
N LEU A 221 -16.71 -1.87 16.28
CA LEU A 221 -16.38 -0.59 16.89
C LEU A 221 -16.40 0.51 15.83
N PHE A 222 -16.82 1.71 16.24
CA PHE A 222 -17.01 2.86 15.38
C PHE A 222 -16.16 4.02 15.89
N LEU A 223 -15.09 4.32 15.17
CA LEU A 223 -14.17 5.40 15.50
C LEU A 223 -14.84 6.77 15.39
N ARG A 224 -14.21 7.79 15.99
CA ARG A 224 -14.62 9.20 15.95
C ARG A 224 -13.50 10.04 15.34
N SER A 225 -13.84 11.25 14.89
CA SER A 225 -12.83 12.21 14.46
C SER A 225 -11.88 12.56 15.60
N GLN A 226 -10.70 13.08 15.27
CA GLN A 226 -9.79 13.73 16.23
C GLN A 226 -9.35 12.79 17.36
N MET A 227 -8.91 11.58 17.01
CA MET A 227 -8.48 10.60 18.02
C MET A 227 -7.30 9.74 17.57
N THR A 228 -6.61 9.17 18.56
CA THR A 228 -5.71 8.03 18.39
C THR A 228 -6.32 6.78 19.02
N PHE A 229 -6.33 5.67 18.29
CA PHE A 229 -6.67 4.34 18.77
C PHE A 229 -5.39 3.49 18.79
N GLU A 230 -4.89 3.16 19.97
CA GLU A 230 -3.59 2.53 20.17
C GLU A 230 -3.75 1.10 20.72
N LEU A 231 -3.11 0.13 20.08
CA LEU A 231 -2.97 -1.24 20.57
C LEU A 231 -1.53 -1.45 21.05
N ALA A 232 -1.34 -1.59 22.36
CA ALA A 232 -0.04 -1.82 22.95
C ALA A 232 0.54 -3.20 22.58
N ASN A 233 1.83 -3.39 22.83
CA ASN A 233 2.48 -4.69 22.61
C ASN A 233 1.79 -5.80 23.41
N GLY A 234 1.40 -6.89 22.74
CA GLY A 234 0.65 -7.99 23.32
C GLY A 234 -0.86 -7.73 23.51
N ALA A 235 -1.39 -6.61 23.03
CA ALA A 235 -2.83 -6.39 22.91
C ALA A 235 -3.38 -7.20 21.71
N ILE A 236 -4.50 -7.87 21.91
CA ILE A 236 -5.26 -8.55 20.85
C ILE A 236 -6.70 -8.07 20.95
N LEU A 237 -7.13 -7.27 19.99
CA LEU A 237 -8.54 -6.93 19.80
C LEU A 237 -9.17 -7.98 18.88
N ARG A 238 -10.04 -8.85 19.40
CA ARG A 238 -10.59 -9.99 18.68
C ARG A 238 -12.08 -9.86 18.44
N ALA A 239 -12.52 -10.15 17.22
CA ALA A 239 -13.94 -10.19 16.88
C ALA A 239 -14.67 -11.37 17.55
N THR A 240 -15.86 -11.10 18.09
CA THR A 240 -16.82 -12.16 18.44
C THR A 240 -17.26 -12.92 17.19
N SER A 241 -17.47 -14.23 17.31
CA SER A 241 -18.02 -15.05 16.23
C SER A 241 -19.55 -14.99 16.14
N ASN A 242 -20.23 -14.26 17.05
CA ASN A 242 -21.69 -14.13 17.02
C ASN A 242 -22.12 -13.12 15.93
N PRO A 243 -22.77 -13.57 14.84
CA PRO A 243 -23.14 -12.71 13.72
C PRO A 243 -24.21 -11.69 14.10
N SER A 244 -25.03 -11.96 15.13
CA SER A 244 -26.06 -11.04 15.60
C SER A 244 -25.49 -9.76 16.24
N LYS A 245 -24.17 -9.72 16.48
CA LYS A 245 -23.46 -8.53 16.99
C LYS A 245 -22.96 -7.62 15.88
N PHE A 246 -23.12 -8.00 14.60
CA PHE A 246 -22.68 -7.22 13.45
C PHE A 246 -23.88 -6.63 12.71
N PRO A 247 -24.33 -5.42 13.08
CA PRO A 247 -25.46 -4.77 12.40
C PRO A 247 -25.09 -4.37 10.97
N ASN A 248 -26.09 -4.16 10.12
CA ASN A 248 -25.93 -3.59 8.79
C ASN A 248 -26.00 -2.05 8.87
N GLN A 249 -25.00 -1.42 9.50
CA GLN A 249 -25.08 0.02 9.82
C GLN A 249 -24.91 0.96 8.62
N TYR A 250 -24.08 0.59 7.64
CA TYR A 250 -23.70 1.46 6.51
C TYR A 250 -24.02 0.86 5.14
N GLY A 251 -25.06 0.02 5.06
CA GLY A 251 -25.47 -0.65 3.82
C GLY A 251 -26.20 -1.95 4.08
N ASN A 252 -26.22 -2.85 3.09
CA ASN A 252 -26.94 -4.13 3.17
C ASN A 252 -26.06 -5.32 3.60
N THR A 253 -24.82 -5.05 4.01
CA THR A 253 -23.88 -6.06 4.51
C THR A 253 -23.52 -5.78 5.97
N PRO A 254 -23.12 -6.81 6.73
CA PRO A 254 -22.67 -6.62 8.12
C PRO A 254 -21.53 -5.60 8.22
N SER A 255 -21.54 -4.79 9.27
CA SER A 255 -20.46 -3.85 9.60
C SER A 255 -19.10 -4.56 9.61
N ALA A 256 -18.03 -3.82 9.33
CA ALA A 256 -16.68 -4.33 9.56
C ALA A 256 -16.42 -4.47 11.07
N PHE A 257 -15.34 -5.14 11.46
CA PHE A 257 -14.97 -5.23 12.87
C PHE A 257 -14.54 -3.86 13.44
N LEU A 258 -13.75 -3.10 12.67
CA LEU A 258 -13.44 -1.70 12.95
C LEU A 258 -14.00 -0.82 11.83
N ASN A 259 -14.57 0.32 12.18
CA ASN A 259 -15.28 1.19 11.23
C ASN A 259 -14.87 2.65 11.44
N ALA A 260 -14.59 3.33 10.33
CA ALA A 260 -14.41 4.77 10.24
C ALA A 260 -15.26 5.29 9.08
N TYR A 261 -16.20 6.19 9.34
CA TYR A 261 -17.13 6.69 8.33
C TYR A 261 -17.32 8.19 8.45
N ALA A 262 -17.02 8.95 7.40
CA ALA A 262 -17.21 10.40 7.33
C ALA A 262 -16.59 11.18 8.51
N ILE A 263 -15.35 10.80 8.87
CA ILE A 263 -14.60 11.36 10.00
C ILE A 263 -13.20 11.81 9.57
N THR A 264 -12.56 12.64 10.38
CA THR A 264 -11.27 13.26 10.04
C THR A 264 -10.26 13.10 11.16
N ASN A 265 -8.97 13.11 10.80
CA ASN A 265 -7.84 13.16 11.71
C ASN A 265 -7.79 11.98 12.69
N ILE A 266 -7.52 10.79 12.17
CA ILE A 266 -7.55 9.54 12.93
C ILE A 266 -6.19 8.85 12.86
N LYS A 267 -5.76 8.30 14.00
CA LYS A 267 -4.60 7.40 14.07
C LYS A 267 -5.03 6.04 14.58
N VAL A 268 -4.61 4.97 13.92
CA VAL A 268 -4.73 3.58 14.41
C VAL A 268 -3.32 3.00 14.49
N ILE A 269 -2.78 2.83 15.70
CA ILE A 269 -1.34 2.60 15.88
C ILE A 269 -1.03 1.52 16.92
N GLY A 270 0.25 1.13 16.96
CA GLY A 270 0.84 0.35 18.03
C GLY A 270 1.03 -1.12 17.66
N PRO A 271 1.96 -1.84 18.30
CA PRO A 271 2.41 -3.16 17.85
C PRO A 271 1.47 -4.33 18.21
N GLY A 272 0.28 -4.05 18.75
CA GLY A 272 -0.74 -5.07 19.00
C GLY A 272 -1.43 -5.58 17.72
N SER A 273 -2.39 -6.47 17.91
CA SER A 273 -3.08 -7.19 16.83
C SER A 273 -4.58 -6.92 16.80
N ILE A 274 -5.11 -6.73 15.59
CA ILE A 274 -6.55 -6.77 15.29
C ILE A 274 -6.86 -8.12 14.63
N ASP A 275 -7.66 -8.94 15.29
CA ASP A 275 -8.00 -10.31 14.91
C ASP A 275 -9.48 -10.41 14.53
N GLY A 276 -9.75 -10.70 13.25
CA GLY A 276 -11.12 -10.78 12.74
C GLY A 276 -11.87 -12.05 13.09
N ASN A 277 -11.20 -13.06 13.68
CA ASN A 277 -11.77 -14.36 14.03
C ASN A 277 -12.62 -14.96 12.89
N GLY A 278 -12.20 -14.75 11.64
CA GLY A 278 -12.97 -15.11 10.45
C GLY A 278 -12.96 -16.60 10.18
N TRP A 279 -11.78 -17.21 10.30
CA TRP A 279 -11.49 -18.58 9.88
C TRP A 279 -10.73 -19.34 10.96
N LYS A 280 -10.86 -20.66 10.94
CA LYS A 280 -10.04 -21.55 11.76
C LYS A 280 -8.60 -21.53 11.24
N LEU A 281 -7.62 -21.56 12.15
CA LEU A 281 -6.22 -21.68 11.76
C LEU A 281 -5.98 -23.07 11.15
N THR A 282 -5.34 -23.15 9.99
CA THR A 282 -4.94 -24.43 9.38
C THR A 282 -3.66 -24.94 10.02
N SER A 283 -2.63 -24.09 10.04
CA SER A 283 -1.31 -24.41 10.57
C SER A 283 -0.54 -23.12 10.84
N ASN A 284 0.63 -23.25 11.48
CA ASN A 284 1.67 -22.24 11.41
C ASN A 284 2.79 -22.75 10.50
N THR A 285 3.38 -21.85 9.72
CA THR A 285 4.57 -22.14 8.92
C THR A 285 5.73 -21.24 9.33
N THR A 286 6.94 -21.60 8.91
CA THR A 286 8.16 -20.84 9.19
C THR A 286 8.47 -19.93 8.00
N ASP A 287 8.61 -18.63 8.24
CA ASP A 287 9.00 -17.66 7.22
C ASP A 287 10.53 -17.65 6.95
N GLU A 288 10.95 -16.84 5.98
CA GLU A 288 12.34 -16.68 5.54
C GLU A 288 13.26 -16.06 6.60
N LEU A 289 12.71 -15.47 7.67
CA LEU A 289 13.46 -15.05 8.85
C LEU A 289 13.45 -16.12 9.97
N GLY A 290 12.76 -17.24 9.80
CA GLY A 290 12.62 -18.28 10.81
C GLY A 290 11.48 -18.04 11.80
N LYS A 291 10.57 -17.09 11.55
CA LYS A 291 9.45 -16.77 12.44
C LYS A 291 8.23 -17.64 12.11
N GLN A 292 7.45 -17.98 13.12
CA GLN A 292 6.15 -18.64 12.91
C GLN A 292 5.11 -17.62 12.44
N ILE A 293 4.42 -17.93 11.35
CA ILE A 293 3.35 -17.12 10.78
C ILE A 293 2.11 -18.01 10.51
N PRO A 294 0.89 -17.47 10.69
CA PRO A 294 -0.33 -18.24 10.54
C PRO A 294 -0.64 -18.54 9.08
N VAL A 295 -1.15 -19.74 8.81
CA VAL A 295 -1.76 -20.13 7.53
C VAL A 295 -3.22 -20.46 7.77
N TYR A 296 -4.09 -19.74 7.11
CA TYR A 296 -5.54 -19.93 7.11
C TYR A 296 -6.00 -20.73 5.89
N PRO A 297 -7.20 -21.33 5.93
CA PRO A 297 -7.73 -22.08 4.81
C PRO A 297 -8.16 -21.17 3.66
N LYS A 298 -8.01 -21.68 2.43
CA LYS A 298 -8.67 -21.11 1.25
C LYS A 298 -10.17 -21.41 1.27
N GLY A 299 -10.91 -20.60 2.03
CA GLY A 299 -12.36 -20.69 2.17
C GLY A 299 -13.10 -20.51 0.84
N SER A 300 -14.25 -21.16 0.69
CA SER A 300 -15.14 -20.99 -0.46
C SER A 300 -16.60 -21.16 -0.04
N PHE A 301 -17.53 -20.86 -0.95
CA PHE A 301 -18.95 -21.15 -0.75
C PHE A 301 -19.23 -22.63 -0.42
N ASN A 302 -18.39 -23.56 -0.89
CA ASN A 302 -18.58 -24.98 -0.61
C ASN A 302 -17.95 -25.45 0.71
N THR A 303 -16.99 -24.69 1.26
CA THR A 303 -16.18 -25.13 2.41
C THR A 303 -16.37 -24.28 3.67
N PHE A 304 -17.07 -23.14 3.58
CA PHE A 304 -17.16 -22.18 4.69
C PHE A 304 -17.72 -22.79 5.98
N LYS A 305 -18.70 -23.70 5.90
CA LYS A 305 -19.35 -24.29 7.10
C LYS A 305 -18.35 -25.00 8.01
N ASN A 306 -17.33 -25.65 7.44
CA ASN A 306 -16.36 -26.43 8.20
C ASN A 306 -15.13 -25.60 8.60
N LEU A 307 -14.76 -24.63 7.77
CA LEU A 307 -13.50 -23.88 7.88
C LEU A 307 -13.64 -22.52 8.55
N GLY A 308 -14.83 -21.91 8.52
CA GLY A 308 -15.08 -20.58 9.06
C GLY A 308 -15.39 -20.58 10.57
N ASN A 309 -15.10 -19.44 11.20
CA ASN A 309 -15.57 -19.04 12.52
C ASN A 309 -16.65 -17.96 12.33
N LEU A 310 -16.31 -16.68 12.50
CA LEU A 310 -17.23 -15.57 12.22
C LEU A 310 -17.72 -15.61 10.76
N ALA A 311 -16.85 -15.92 9.81
CA ALA A 311 -17.21 -16.01 8.40
C ALA A 311 -18.36 -17.02 8.18
N ALA A 312 -18.25 -18.21 8.79
CA ALA A 312 -19.28 -19.24 8.65
C ALA A 312 -20.62 -18.77 9.24
N ASN A 313 -20.57 -18.23 10.45
CA ASN A 313 -21.78 -17.81 11.16
C ASN A 313 -22.50 -16.67 10.43
N GLN A 314 -21.76 -15.72 9.85
CA GLN A 314 -22.34 -14.63 9.06
C GLN A 314 -22.99 -15.12 7.77
N ILE A 315 -22.32 -16.02 7.04
CA ILE A 315 -22.85 -16.58 5.81
C ILE A 315 -24.17 -17.32 6.11
N ILE A 316 -24.22 -18.15 7.16
CA ILE A 316 -25.43 -18.89 7.54
C ILE A 316 -26.55 -17.94 7.96
N ALA A 317 -26.25 -16.97 8.82
CA ALA A 317 -27.24 -16.00 9.32
C ALA A 317 -27.86 -15.13 8.22
N ASN A 318 -27.16 -14.96 7.10
CA ASN A 318 -27.61 -14.18 5.93
C ASN A 318 -28.00 -15.07 4.74
N GLY A 319 -28.64 -16.22 4.99
CA GLY A 319 -29.23 -17.05 3.94
C GLY A 319 -28.22 -17.71 3.01
N ASN A 320 -27.05 -18.09 3.54
CA ASN A 320 -25.90 -18.60 2.78
C ASN A 320 -25.29 -17.60 1.78
N ASN A 321 -25.45 -16.29 1.98
CA ASN A 321 -24.78 -15.31 1.13
C ASN A 321 -23.27 -15.22 1.44
N TYR A 322 -22.42 -15.76 0.57
CA TYR A 322 -20.95 -15.73 0.75
C TYR A 322 -20.35 -14.32 0.85
N GLY A 323 -21.01 -13.33 0.24
CA GLY A 323 -20.61 -11.92 0.28
C GLY A 323 -21.00 -11.19 1.58
N SER A 324 -21.73 -11.83 2.50
CA SER A 324 -22.18 -11.24 3.77
C SER A 324 -21.11 -11.29 4.88
N ARG A 325 -19.86 -11.59 4.55
CA ARG A 325 -18.75 -11.64 5.51
C ARG A 325 -18.28 -10.21 5.84
N SER A 326 -17.96 -9.95 7.10
CA SER A 326 -17.40 -8.66 7.51
C SER A 326 -15.97 -8.46 7.01
N ARG A 327 -15.67 -7.24 6.57
CA ARG A 327 -14.29 -6.75 6.45
C ARG A 327 -13.68 -6.56 7.84
N LEU A 328 -12.34 -6.51 7.95
CA LEU A 328 -11.69 -6.25 9.25
C LEU A 328 -11.76 -4.78 9.63
N PHE A 329 -11.37 -3.89 8.71
CA PHE A 329 -11.40 -2.46 8.90
C PHE A 329 -11.98 -1.77 7.66
N ALA A 330 -13.19 -1.21 7.78
CA ALA A 330 -13.80 -0.39 6.73
C ALA A 330 -13.64 1.10 7.04
N ILE A 331 -13.09 1.83 6.08
CA ILE A 331 -12.73 3.25 6.18
C ILE A 331 -13.35 3.96 4.99
N ASN A 332 -14.38 4.77 5.21
CA ASN A 332 -15.10 5.44 4.15
C ASN A 332 -15.20 6.94 4.41
N SER A 333 -14.96 7.75 3.38
CA SER A 333 -15.06 9.21 3.44
C SER A 333 -14.18 9.83 4.54
N VAL A 334 -12.99 9.26 4.76
CA VAL A 334 -12.05 9.75 5.77
C VAL A 334 -11.03 10.71 5.16
N SER A 335 -10.83 11.84 5.82
CA SER A 335 -9.74 12.77 5.51
C SER A 335 -8.69 12.75 6.61
N ASN A 336 -7.41 12.62 6.24
CA ASN A 336 -6.27 12.55 7.16
C ASN A 336 -6.34 11.32 8.08
N LEU A 337 -5.68 10.24 7.66
CA LEU A 337 -5.60 8.99 8.40
C LEU A 337 -4.14 8.53 8.48
N HIS A 338 -3.74 8.03 9.65
CA HIS A 338 -2.49 7.28 9.82
C HIS A 338 -2.77 5.90 10.43
N ILE A 339 -2.34 4.85 9.76
CA ILE A 339 -2.27 3.49 10.30
C ILE A 339 -0.80 3.11 10.40
N GLY A 340 -0.34 2.68 11.58
CA GLY A 340 1.07 2.32 11.73
C GLY A 340 1.52 1.87 13.11
N GLY A 341 2.77 2.16 13.46
CA GLY A 341 3.35 1.79 14.75
C GLY A 341 3.57 0.29 14.95
N GLY A 342 3.67 -0.49 13.86
CA GLY A 342 3.90 -1.95 13.92
C GLY A 342 2.63 -2.78 14.05
N ILE A 343 1.45 -2.18 13.89
CA ILE A 343 0.16 -2.87 14.08
C ILE A 343 0.02 -4.08 13.14
N THR A 344 -0.55 -5.15 13.69
CA THR A 344 -0.73 -6.43 12.99
C THR A 344 -2.22 -6.70 12.73
N PHE A 345 -2.57 -7.05 11.50
CA PHE A 345 -3.91 -7.45 11.10
C PHE A 345 -3.92 -8.95 10.77
N ILE A 346 -4.81 -9.71 11.41
CA ILE A 346 -4.91 -11.16 11.27
C ILE A 346 -6.36 -11.66 11.14
N ASN A 347 -6.51 -12.80 10.48
CA ASN A 347 -7.72 -13.62 10.44
C ASN A 347 -9.05 -12.88 10.13
N PRO A 348 -9.13 -12.02 9.11
CA PRO A 348 -10.39 -11.38 8.75
C PRO A 348 -11.38 -12.35 8.12
N SER A 349 -12.68 -12.08 8.22
CA SER A 349 -13.68 -12.88 7.48
C SER A 349 -13.61 -12.61 5.97
N MET A 350 -13.24 -11.39 5.56
CA MET A 350 -13.13 -10.91 4.18
C MET A 350 -11.93 -9.94 4.04
N THR A 351 -11.99 -8.90 3.20
CA THR A 351 -10.97 -7.87 3.02
C THR A 351 -10.44 -7.34 4.34
N THR A 352 -9.13 -7.14 4.44
CA THR A 352 -8.46 -6.66 5.65
C THR A 352 -8.72 -5.17 5.86
N ILE A 353 -8.09 -4.29 5.09
CA ILE A 353 -8.31 -2.84 5.16
C ILE A 353 -9.02 -2.40 3.88
N GLY A 354 -10.22 -1.85 3.98
CA GLY A 354 -10.96 -1.29 2.85
C GLY A 354 -11.08 0.23 2.96
N LEU A 355 -10.55 0.95 1.97
CA LEU A 355 -10.63 2.40 1.84
C LEU A 355 -11.66 2.77 0.76
N GLY A 356 -12.60 3.65 1.06
CA GLY A 356 -13.55 4.19 0.10
C GLY A 356 -13.61 5.71 0.22
N ASP A 357 -13.50 6.44 -0.88
CA ASP A 357 -13.70 7.90 -0.90
C ASP A 357 -12.81 8.66 0.12
N CYS A 358 -11.60 8.16 0.38
CA CYS A 358 -10.67 8.71 1.38
C CYS A 358 -9.65 9.68 0.75
N LYS A 359 -9.10 10.57 1.58
CA LYS A 359 -8.06 11.52 1.18
C LYS A 359 -6.98 11.66 2.26
N ASN A 360 -5.72 11.73 1.83
CA ASN A 360 -4.55 11.90 2.71
C ASN A 360 -4.42 10.75 3.72
N VAL A 361 -3.99 9.58 3.25
CA VAL A 361 -3.90 8.36 4.06
C VAL A 361 -2.46 7.86 4.09
N SER A 362 -1.89 7.69 5.27
CA SER A 362 -0.61 6.99 5.43
C SER A 362 -0.82 5.64 6.11
N ILE A 363 -0.30 4.58 5.50
CA ILE A 363 -0.23 3.22 6.05
C ILE A 363 1.25 2.86 6.10
N ILE A 364 1.85 2.99 7.28
CA ILE A 364 3.30 2.92 7.44
C ILE A 364 3.63 1.89 8.51
N ASN A 365 4.54 0.98 8.17
CA ASN A 365 5.04 -0.01 9.12
C ASN A 365 3.90 -0.86 9.73
N VAL A 366 3.10 -1.50 8.87
CA VAL A 366 2.04 -2.44 9.26
C VAL A 366 2.37 -3.87 8.85
N ARG A 367 1.76 -4.85 9.53
CA ARG A 367 1.88 -6.28 9.23
C ARG A 367 0.51 -6.85 8.88
N LEU A 368 0.40 -7.50 7.72
CA LEU A 368 -0.80 -8.20 7.30
C LEU A 368 -0.47 -9.69 7.18
N GLN A 369 -1.11 -10.51 8.00
CA GLN A 369 -0.88 -11.97 8.07
C GLN A 369 -2.23 -12.67 7.93
N THR A 370 -2.65 -12.83 6.69
CA THR A 370 -4.00 -13.29 6.33
C THR A 370 -4.00 -14.38 5.25
N TYR A 371 -2.82 -14.83 4.82
CA TYR A 371 -2.67 -15.97 3.94
C TYR A 371 -3.29 -17.24 4.55
N ASN A 372 -4.13 -18.04 3.88
CA ASN A 372 -4.57 -17.99 2.49
C ASN A 372 -6.09 -17.75 2.39
N ILE A 373 -6.62 -16.76 3.11
CA ILE A 373 -8.06 -16.47 3.16
C ILE A 373 -8.56 -15.92 1.82
N ASN A 374 -9.62 -16.50 1.27
CA ASN A 374 -10.21 -16.07 0.01
C ASN A 374 -10.91 -14.70 0.11
N ASN A 375 -10.68 -13.81 -0.86
CA ASN A 375 -11.14 -12.41 -0.89
C ASN A 375 -10.58 -11.56 0.26
N CYS A 376 -9.42 -11.95 0.77
CA CYS A 376 -8.73 -11.26 1.83
C CYS A 376 -7.57 -10.43 1.29
N ASP A 377 -7.94 -9.39 0.55
CA ASP A 377 -6.99 -8.38 0.12
C ASP A 377 -6.38 -7.72 1.36
N GLY A 378 -5.11 -7.34 1.27
CA GLY A 378 -4.45 -6.62 2.36
C GLY A 378 -5.01 -5.20 2.50
N ILE A 379 -4.87 -4.41 1.45
CA ILE A 379 -5.41 -3.05 1.38
C ILE A 379 -6.20 -2.91 0.08
N ASP A 380 -7.51 -2.74 0.16
CA ASP A 380 -8.41 -2.50 -0.96
C ASP A 380 -8.75 -1.00 -1.03
N ILE A 381 -8.43 -0.36 -2.15
CA ILE A 381 -8.51 1.08 -2.34
C ILE A 381 -9.57 1.41 -3.39
N GLY A 382 -10.65 2.03 -2.93
CA GLY A 382 -11.75 2.57 -3.71
C GLY A 382 -11.75 4.09 -3.77
N ARG A 383 -11.86 4.68 -4.97
CA ARG A 383 -12.14 6.13 -5.23
C ARG A 383 -11.43 7.12 -4.27
N SER A 384 -10.16 6.85 -3.96
CA SER A 384 -9.42 7.57 -2.92
C SER A 384 -8.18 8.25 -3.49
N SER A 385 -7.67 9.28 -2.79
CA SER A 385 -6.51 10.03 -3.27
C SER A 385 -5.46 10.36 -2.21
N ASN A 386 -4.21 10.50 -2.65
CA ASN A 386 -3.05 10.82 -1.82
C ASN A 386 -2.84 9.77 -0.71
N ILE A 387 -2.39 8.58 -1.12
CA ILE A 387 -2.17 7.43 -0.22
C ILE A 387 -0.70 7.02 -0.25
N GLN A 388 -0.11 6.85 0.93
CA GLN A 388 1.27 6.41 1.13
C GLN A 388 1.28 5.05 1.84
N ILE A 389 1.85 4.04 1.20
CA ILE A 389 2.00 2.68 1.75
C ILE A 389 3.49 2.36 1.85
N ILE A 390 4.04 2.40 3.06
CA ILE A 390 5.50 2.43 3.27
C ILE A 390 5.94 1.41 4.32
N GLY A 391 7.07 0.71 4.10
CA GLY A 391 7.76 -0.01 5.18
C GLY A 391 7.03 -1.23 5.75
N SER A 392 6.05 -1.77 5.02
CA SER A 392 5.09 -2.75 5.54
C SER A 392 5.37 -4.17 5.06
N PHE A 393 4.87 -5.16 5.80
CA PHE A 393 4.98 -6.58 5.50
C PHE A 393 3.61 -7.17 5.14
N PHE A 394 3.52 -7.79 3.96
CA PHE A 394 2.29 -8.39 3.44
C PHE A 394 2.47 -9.90 3.26
N ASP A 395 1.57 -10.69 3.84
CA ASP A 395 1.40 -12.12 3.59
C ASP A 395 -0.11 -12.39 3.57
N THR A 396 -0.72 -12.22 2.39
CA THR A 396 -2.17 -12.07 2.23
C THR A 396 -2.82 -13.22 1.47
N GLY A 397 -4.09 -13.48 1.73
CA GLY A 397 -4.86 -14.52 1.05
C GLY A 397 -5.40 -14.14 -0.33
N ASP A 398 -5.40 -12.84 -0.64
CA ASP A 398 -5.71 -12.32 -1.97
C ASP A 398 -4.69 -11.23 -2.36
N ASP A 399 -5.06 -10.22 -3.14
CA ASP A 399 -4.18 -9.11 -3.54
C ASP A 399 -3.57 -8.40 -2.31
N CYS A 400 -2.26 -8.16 -2.29
CA CYS A 400 -1.62 -7.44 -1.17
C CYS A 400 -2.16 -6.01 -1.09
N ILE A 401 -2.22 -5.35 -2.24
CA ILE A 401 -2.83 -4.03 -2.43
C ILE A 401 -3.71 -4.10 -3.68
N ALA A 402 -5.00 -3.89 -3.54
CA ALA A 402 -5.97 -3.79 -4.63
C ALA A 402 -6.42 -2.34 -4.83
N MET A 403 -6.59 -1.93 -6.09
CA MET A 403 -7.05 -0.59 -6.45
C MET A 403 -8.16 -0.67 -7.49
N GLY A 404 -9.34 -0.12 -7.21
CA GLY A 404 -10.48 -0.13 -8.12
C GLY A 404 -11.46 1.01 -7.87
N THR A 405 -12.37 1.26 -8.80
CA THR A 405 -13.31 2.41 -8.74
C THR A 405 -14.74 2.09 -9.13
N GLY A 406 -15.00 0.92 -9.73
CA GLY A 406 -16.31 0.55 -10.25
C GLY A 406 -16.21 0.02 -11.69
N CYS A 407 -17.34 -0.28 -12.31
CA CYS A 407 -17.38 -0.90 -13.64
C CYS A 407 -18.72 -0.57 -14.30
N GLY A 408 -18.71 -0.24 -15.60
CA GLY A 408 -19.92 -0.23 -16.43
C GLY A 408 -20.33 1.14 -16.98
N SER A 409 -21.64 1.36 -17.15
CA SER A 409 -22.20 2.47 -17.94
C SER A 409 -21.84 3.88 -17.44
N ASN A 410 -21.49 3.99 -16.15
CA ASN A 410 -21.12 5.26 -15.51
C ASN A 410 -19.60 5.45 -15.41
N ALA A 411 -18.80 4.58 -16.06
CA ALA A 411 -17.35 4.70 -16.09
C ALA A 411 -16.89 6.11 -16.52
N GLY A 412 -15.98 6.69 -15.73
CA GLY A 412 -15.40 8.01 -15.94
C GLY A 412 -16.22 9.15 -15.33
N GLN A 413 -17.33 8.86 -14.64
CA GLN A 413 -18.15 9.86 -13.96
C GLN A 413 -17.82 10.00 -12.48
N GLY A 414 -17.23 8.96 -11.86
CA GLY A 414 -16.80 8.98 -10.47
C GLY A 414 -15.40 9.54 -10.26
N ALA A 415 -15.01 9.65 -8.99
CA ALA A 415 -13.64 10.02 -8.63
C ALA A 415 -12.67 8.84 -8.87
N PRO A 416 -11.46 9.10 -9.40
CA PRO A 416 -10.46 8.06 -9.60
C PRO A 416 -9.84 7.58 -8.28
N VAL A 417 -9.18 6.42 -8.33
CA VAL A 417 -8.08 6.14 -7.41
C VAL A 417 -6.84 6.83 -7.98
N GLN A 418 -6.27 7.78 -7.24
CA GLN A 418 -5.12 8.54 -7.75
C GLN A 418 -4.11 9.01 -6.71
N CYS A 419 -2.89 9.30 -7.17
CA CYS A 419 -1.79 9.75 -6.32
C CYS A 419 -1.45 8.73 -5.23
N ILE A 420 -1.03 7.54 -5.66
CA ILE A 420 -0.67 6.44 -4.77
C ILE A 420 0.86 6.24 -4.78
N LEU A 421 1.46 6.22 -3.60
CA LEU A 421 2.88 5.94 -3.39
C LEU A 421 3.03 4.63 -2.61
N ILE A 422 3.68 3.63 -3.21
CA ILE A 422 3.93 2.32 -2.62
C ILE A 422 5.43 2.11 -2.60
N LYS A 423 6.07 2.04 -1.42
CA LYS A 423 7.52 1.83 -1.36
C LYS A 423 8.08 1.20 -0.11
N ASN A 424 9.30 0.65 -0.22
CA ASN A 424 10.00 0.00 0.88
C ASN A 424 9.17 -1.11 1.55
N ASN A 425 8.30 -1.79 0.79
CA ASN A 425 7.46 -2.87 1.30
C ASN A 425 8.08 -4.23 0.99
N TYR A 426 7.72 -5.23 1.81
CA TYR A 426 8.02 -6.63 1.56
C TYR A 426 6.71 -7.38 1.32
N PHE A 427 6.49 -7.77 0.06
CA PHE A 427 5.35 -8.58 -0.36
C PHE A 427 5.75 -10.04 -0.39
N ARG A 428 5.19 -10.84 0.52
CA ARG A 428 5.42 -12.27 0.61
C ARG A 428 4.37 -13.02 -0.23
N HIS A 429 3.43 -13.75 0.35
CA HIS A 429 2.30 -14.28 -0.44
C HIS A 429 1.26 -13.21 -0.74
N GLY A 430 0.54 -13.42 -1.84
CA GLY A 430 -0.62 -12.62 -2.26
C GLY A 430 -0.86 -12.73 -3.76
N HIS A 431 -2.11 -12.49 -4.20
CA HIS A 431 -2.50 -12.62 -5.60
C HIS A 431 -1.91 -11.53 -6.52
N GLY A 432 -1.32 -10.48 -5.95
CA GLY A 432 -0.58 -9.42 -6.64
C GLY A 432 0.06 -8.49 -5.63
N ALA A 433 1.34 -8.15 -5.82
CA ALA A 433 2.03 -7.25 -4.90
C ALA A 433 1.35 -5.86 -4.90
N PRO A 434 1.21 -5.21 -6.07
CA PRO A 434 0.02 -4.41 -6.32
C PRO A 434 -0.83 -4.93 -7.48
N SER A 435 -2.14 -4.87 -7.27
CA SER A 435 -3.18 -5.18 -8.24
C SER A 435 -4.02 -3.93 -8.54
N PHE A 436 -4.21 -3.67 -9.82
CA PHE A 436 -5.00 -2.58 -10.38
C PHE A 436 -6.20 -3.22 -11.10
N GLY A 437 -7.38 -3.08 -10.50
CA GLY A 437 -8.64 -3.65 -10.95
C GLY A 437 -9.15 -4.82 -10.09
N SER A 438 -10.16 -5.57 -10.54
CA SER A 438 -10.67 -5.58 -11.92
C SER A 438 -11.58 -4.40 -12.29
N SER A 439 -12.18 -3.74 -11.30
CA SER A 439 -13.14 -2.66 -11.53
C SER A 439 -12.42 -1.33 -11.73
N THR A 440 -12.17 -0.92 -12.98
CA THR A 440 -11.36 0.28 -13.32
C THR A 440 -12.13 1.45 -13.90
N GLY A 441 -13.47 1.45 -13.77
CA GLY A 441 -14.38 2.33 -14.50
C GLY A 441 -14.09 3.83 -14.37
N ASP A 442 -13.75 4.32 -13.19
CA ASP A 442 -13.44 5.74 -12.95
C ASP A 442 -11.95 6.04 -12.91
N TRP A 443 -11.13 5.14 -13.46
CA TRP A 443 -9.67 5.19 -13.53
C TRP A 443 -8.93 4.87 -12.23
N VAL A 444 -7.81 4.16 -12.41
CA VAL A 444 -6.70 4.13 -11.45
C VAL A 444 -5.52 4.82 -12.12
N LYS A 445 -5.00 5.91 -11.55
CA LYS A 445 -3.96 6.68 -12.23
C LYS A 445 -3.00 7.40 -11.30
N ASP A 446 -1.86 7.80 -11.84
CA ASP A 446 -0.80 8.48 -11.08
C ASP A 446 -0.41 7.62 -9.87
N VAL A 447 0.34 6.55 -10.14
CA VAL A 447 0.80 5.57 -9.14
C VAL A 447 2.30 5.34 -9.28
N LEU A 448 3.03 5.42 -8.16
CA LEU A 448 4.44 5.09 -8.07
C LEU A 448 4.63 3.88 -7.15
N VAL A 449 5.18 2.81 -7.71
CA VAL A 449 5.59 1.61 -6.99
C VAL A 449 7.12 1.53 -7.06
N GLU A 450 7.80 1.64 -5.92
CA GLU A 450 9.26 1.62 -5.92
C GLU A 450 9.88 0.89 -4.74
N ASP A 451 11.16 0.52 -4.89
CA ASP A 451 12.00 0.03 -3.80
C ASP A 451 11.37 -1.03 -2.92
N SER A 452 10.79 -2.06 -3.53
CA SER A 452 10.08 -3.09 -2.79
C SER A 452 10.53 -4.47 -3.26
N ILE A 453 10.29 -5.46 -2.39
CA ILE A 453 10.58 -6.86 -2.68
C ILE A 453 9.25 -7.60 -2.88
N ALA A 454 9.19 -8.44 -3.90
CA ALA A 454 8.16 -9.45 -4.06
C ALA A 454 8.79 -10.84 -3.96
N PHE A 455 8.32 -11.66 -3.02
CA PHE A 455 8.86 -12.96 -2.70
C PHE A 455 7.71 -13.96 -2.54
N LEU A 456 7.57 -14.92 -3.46
CA LEU A 456 6.47 -15.89 -3.51
C LEU A 456 5.08 -15.35 -3.91
N THR A 457 4.93 -14.07 -4.24
CA THR A 457 3.63 -13.56 -4.71
C THR A 457 3.20 -14.28 -5.99
N ASP A 458 1.89 -14.40 -6.21
CA ASP A 458 1.37 -14.93 -7.48
C ASP A 458 1.72 -13.99 -8.63
N ASN A 459 1.56 -12.67 -8.41
CA ASN A 459 1.89 -11.67 -9.40
C ASN A 459 2.75 -10.56 -8.80
N GLY A 460 3.63 -9.98 -9.62
CA GLY A 460 4.39 -8.79 -9.23
C GLY A 460 3.48 -7.59 -9.40
N VAL A 461 3.46 -7.00 -10.60
CA VAL A 461 2.55 -5.89 -10.95
C VAL A 461 1.41 -6.42 -11.80
N ARG A 462 0.17 -6.26 -11.31
CA ARG A 462 -1.01 -6.85 -11.93
C ARG A 462 -2.05 -5.82 -12.34
N LEU A 463 -2.24 -5.62 -13.64
CA LEU A 463 -3.34 -4.84 -14.20
C LEU A 463 -4.35 -5.82 -14.80
N LYS A 464 -5.61 -5.75 -14.34
CA LYS A 464 -6.68 -6.64 -14.78
C LYS A 464 -7.96 -5.84 -15.00
N SER A 465 -8.63 -6.02 -16.12
CA SER A 465 -9.95 -5.45 -16.41
C SER A 465 -10.55 -6.10 -17.65
N MET A 466 -11.74 -5.66 -18.03
CA MET A 466 -12.48 -6.11 -19.20
C MET A 466 -13.08 -4.91 -19.94
N PRO A 467 -13.32 -4.98 -21.26
CA PRO A 467 -13.80 -3.84 -22.04
C PRO A 467 -15.06 -3.19 -21.44
N GLU A 468 -15.96 -4.03 -20.93
CA GLU A 468 -17.25 -3.66 -20.34
C GLU A 468 -17.14 -2.72 -19.13
N CYS A 469 -16.00 -2.69 -18.44
CA CYS A 469 -15.83 -1.87 -17.26
C CYS A 469 -15.55 -0.40 -17.54
N GLY A 470 -14.94 -0.08 -18.67
CA GLY A 470 -14.53 1.29 -19.02
C GLY A 470 -13.38 1.82 -18.16
N GLY A 471 -13.08 3.10 -18.35
CA GLY A 471 -11.97 3.77 -17.68
C GLY A 471 -10.64 3.07 -17.96
N GLY A 472 -9.90 2.73 -16.90
CA GLY A 472 -8.66 1.97 -17.03
C GLY A 472 -7.56 2.35 -16.07
N VAL A 473 -6.33 2.11 -16.49
CA VAL A 473 -5.12 2.35 -15.70
C VAL A 473 -4.15 3.17 -16.52
N GLN A 474 -3.69 4.30 -15.98
CA GLN A 474 -2.72 5.17 -16.68
C GLN A 474 -1.76 5.91 -15.76
N ASN A 475 -0.63 6.39 -16.29
CA ASN A 475 0.41 7.10 -15.53
C ASN A 475 0.92 6.27 -14.34
N VAL A 476 1.40 5.05 -14.63
CA VAL A 476 1.95 4.16 -13.60
C VAL A 476 3.46 4.06 -13.78
N TYR A 477 4.19 4.30 -12.70
CA TYR A 477 5.63 4.18 -12.63
C TYR A 477 5.99 3.05 -11.68
N VAL A 478 6.72 2.06 -12.17
CA VAL A 478 7.26 0.96 -11.37
C VAL A 478 8.77 1.03 -11.49
N ARG A 479 9.50 1.07 -10.37
CA ARG A 479 10.97 1.05 -10.44
C ARG A 479 11.62 0.36 -9.27
N ASP A 480 12.78 -0.26 -9.52
CA ASP A 480 13.58 -0.89 -8.47
C ASP A 480 12.78 -1.92 -7.65
N ILE A 481 12.13 -2.87 -8.35
CA ILE A 481 11.47 -4.01 -7.70
C ILE A 481 12.33 -5.25 -7.90
N ALA A 482 12.68 -5.92 -6.81
CA ALA A 482 13.31 -7.23 -6.87
C ALA A 482 12.30 -8.33 -6.58
N MET A 483 12.21 -9.30 -7.49
CA MET A 483 11.21 -10.35 -7.50
C MET A 483 11.88 -11.72 -7.48
N GLN A 484 11.52 -12.56 -6.52
CA GLN A 484 11.98 -13.94 -6.41
C GLN A 484 10.78 -14.88 -6.35
N SER A 485 10.76 -15.89 -7.23
CA SER A 485 9.71 -16.92 -7.29
C SER A 485 8.29 -16.34 -7.43
N VAL A 486 8.16 -15.23 -8.18
CA VAL A 486 6.87 -14.59 -8.42
C VAL A 486 6.12 -15.28 -9.56
N GLY A 487 4.96 -15.86 -9.28
CA GLY A 487 4.18 -16.61 -10.27
C GLY A 487 4.78 -17.99 -10.60
N SER A 488 5.45 -18.60 -9.64
CA SER A 488 6.17 -19.86 -9.79
C SER A 488 5.75 -20.87 -8.73
N ARG A 489 5.50 -22.14 -9.11
CA ARG A 489 5.35 -23.28 -8.16
C ARG A 489 6.61 -24.13 -8.04
N ASN A 490 7.77 -23.62 -8.42
CA ASN A 490 8.99 -24.39 -8.31
C ASN A 490 9.49 -24.43 -6.88
N ASN A 491 10.08 -25.57 -6.51
CA ASN A 491 10.83 -25.68 -5.28
C ASN A 491 12.18 -24.98 -5.46
N PHE A 492 12.58 -24.19 -4.48
CA PHE A 492 13.89 -23.56 -4.46
C PHE A 492 14.41 -23.42 -3.04
N THR A 493 15.72 -23.30 -2.92
CA THR A 493 16.38 -23.10 -1.62
C THR A 493 16.69 -21.62 -1.43
N PHE A 494 16.30 -21.07 -0.28
CA PHE A 494 16.61 -19.70 0.09
C PHE A 494 17.00 -19.64 1.58
N GLY A 495 18.18 -19.10 1.88
CA GLY A 495 18.69 -19.06 3.27
C GLY A 495 18.76 -20.43 3.95
N GLY A 496 19.07 -21.48 3.19
CA GLY A 496 19.14 -22.86 3.69
C GLY A 496 17.77 -23.53 3.95
N ARG A 497 16.66 -22.90 3.56
CA ARG A 497 15.30 -23.47 3.71
C ARG A 497 14.66 -23.70 2.34
N GLN A 498 13.81 -24.71 2.25
CA GLN A 498 13.03 -25.01 1.05
C GLN A 498 11.77 -24.14 1.01
N PHE A 499 11.50 -23.56 -0.15
CA PHE A 499 10.28 -22.81 -0.45
C PHE A 499 9.69 -23.28 -1.76
N SER A 500 8.39 -23.04 -1.93
CA SER A 500 7.67 -23.20 -3.20
C SER A 500 6.58 -22.14 -3.25
N GLY A 501 6.38 -21.48 -4.39
CA GLY A 501 5.23 -20.60 -4.56
C GLY A 501 3.94 -21.37 -4.88
N ASP A 502 2.83 -20.64 -4.98
CA ASP A 502 1.47 -21.20 -4.88
C ASP A 502 0.71 -21.32 -6.19
N THR A 503 1.21 -20.77 -7.29
CA THR A 503 0.49 -20.73 -8.58
C THR A 503 1.39 -20.95 -9.78
N THR A 504 0.88 -21.65 -10.79
CA THR A 504 1.49 -21.72 -12.13
C THR A 504 0.85 -20.72 -13.09
N GLY A 505 -0.19 -20.01 -12.66
CA GLY A 505 -0.96 -19.05 -13.47
C GLY A 505 -0.70 -17.59 -13.11
N GLY A 506 0.33 -17.33 -12.30
CA GLY A 506 0.75 -16.00 -11.89
C GLY A 506 1.94 -15.50 -12.71
N HIS A 507 2.16 -14.19 -12.74
CA HIS A 507 3.14 -13.54 -13.60
C HIS A 507 3.83 -12.37 -12.88
N PRO A 508 5.17 -12.22 -12.99
CA PRO A 508 5.87 -11.04 -12.52
C PRO A 508 5.27 -9.72 -13.03
N PHE A 509 4.89 -9.65 -14.31
CA PHE A 509 4.13 -8.54 -14.87
C PHE A 509 2.92 -9.06 -15.64
N VAL A 510 1.71 -8.59 -15.30
CA VAL A 510 0.49 -8.94 -16.05
C VAL A 510 -0.36 -7.70 -16.38
N PHE A 511 -0.82 -7.65 -17.62
CA PHE A 511 -1.65 -6.60 -18.19
C PHE A 511 -2.76 -7.27 -18.99
N MET A 512 -3.91 -7.48 -18.37
CA MET A 512 -4.97 -8.32 -18.92
C MET A 512 -6.24 -7.51 -19.11
N LEU A 513 -6.54 -7.18 -20.36
CA LEU A 513 -7.76 -6.45 -20.77
C LEU A 513 -8.93 -7.37 -21.14
N ASN A 514 -8.75 -8.69 -21.08
CA ASN A 514 -9.79 -9.70 -21.29
C ASN A 514 -10.10 -10.48 -19.99
N TYR A 515 -9.95 -9.83 -18.83
CA TYR A 515 -10.23 -10.43 -17.54
C TYR A 515 -11.75 -10.49 -17.28
N HIS A 516 -12.43 -11.43 -17.95
CA HIS A 516 -13.87 -11.62 -17.78
C HIS A 516 -14.18 -12.24 -16.42
N THR A 517 -14.80 -11.42 -15.56
CA THR A 517 -15.55 -11.89 -14.39
C THR A 517 -17.05 -11.86 -14.72
N THR A 518 -17.91 -12.42 -13.88
CA THR A 518 -19.38 -12.50 -14.10
C THR A 518 -20.11 -11.13 -14.15
N SER A 519 -19.40 -10.00 -14.31
CA SER A 519 -19.98 -8.66 -14.32
C SER A 519 -20.35 -8.20 -15.74
N ASN A 520 -21.63 -7.90 -15.92
CA ASN A 520 -22.22 -7.38 -17.16
C ASN A 520 -22.06 -5.85 -17.26
N GLY A 521 -20.83 -5.36 -17.31
CA GLY A 521 -20.59 -3.94 -17.56
C GLY A 521 -21.08 -3.53 -18.97
N LYS A 522 -21.41 -2.25 -19.15
CA LYS A 522 -21.83 -1.67 -20.45
C LYS A 522 -21.19 -0.30 -20.65
N ALA A 523 -19.89 -0.20 -20.36
CA ALA A 523 -19.17 1.07 -20.55
C ALA A 523 -19.26 1.55 -22.00
N LYS A 524 -19.41 2.87 -22.19
CA LYS A 524 -19.48 3.50 -23.52
C LYS A 524 -18.13 3.49 -24.23
N THR A 525 -17.07 3.75 -23.46
CA THR A 525 -15.69 3.66 -23.91
C THR A 525 -15.06 2.47 -23.20
N PRO A 526 -14.43 1.54 -23.93
CA PRO A 526 -13.85 0.36 -23.31
C PRO A 526 -12.65 0.72 -22.43
N THR A 527 -12.34 -0.18 -21.50
CA THR A 527 -11.15 -0.05 -20.64
C THR A 527 -9.85 0.07 -21.44
N GLN A 528 -8.91 0.86 -20.93
CA GLN A 528 -7.57 1.04 -21.52
C GLN A 528 -6.48 0.93 -20.47
N PHE A 529 -5.36 0.30 -20.81
CA PHE A 529 -4.12 0.40 -20.05
C PHE A 529 -3.11 1.19 -20.89
N SER A 530 -2.65 2.33 -20.37
CA SER A 530 -1.71 3.19 -21.07
C SER A 530 -0.66 3.83 -20.17
N ASP A 531 0.44 4.31 -20.76
CA ASP A 531 1.41 5.20 -20.10
C ASP A 531 2.00 4.59 -18.82
N ILE A 532 2.53 3.37 -18.98
CA ILE A 532 3.13 2.58 -17.91
C ILE A 532 4.64 2.51 -18.17
N THR A 533 5.43 2.91 -17.18
CA THR A 533 6.90 2.84 -17.23
C THR A 533 7.42 1.94 -16.13
N ILE A 534 8.21 0.95 -16.51
CA ILE A 534 8.80 -0.05 -15.62
C ILE A 534 10.32 0.00 -15.78
N THR A 535 11.04 0.32 -14.71
CA THR A 535 12.50 0.50 -14.79
C THR A 535 13.27 -0.26 -13.71
N ARG A 536 14.47 -0.77 -14.03
CA ARG A 536 15.40 -1.39 -13.08
C ARG A 536 14.80 -2.49 -12.21
N CYS A 537 13.87 -3.28 -12.74
CA CYS A 537 13.36 -4.43 -12.01
C CYS A 537 14.21 -5.68 -12.29
N SER A 538 14.32 -6.56 -11.31
CA SER A 538 15.02 -7.84 -11.44
C SER A 538 14.10 -8.99 -11.04
N ILE A 539 14.05 -10.03 -11.85
CA ILE A 539 13.20 -11.20 -11.65
C ILE A 539 14.05 -12.45 -11.71
N ASP A 540 14.08 -13.21 -10.63
CA ASP A 540 14.49 -14.62 -10.64
C ASP A 540 13.23 -15.46 -10.44
N ASN A 541 12.80 -16.18 -11.47
CA ASN A 541 11.57 -16.98 -11.38
C ASN A 541 11.81 -18.47 -11.05
N VAL A 542 12.99 -18.78 -10.52
CA VAL A 542 13.50 -20.02 -9.87
C VAL A 542 13.31 -21.37 -10.55
N ALA A 543 12.62 -21.43 -11.68
CA ALA A 543 12.83 -22.33 -12.81
C ALA A 543 11.78 -22.02 -13.88
N PRO A 544 12.08 -22.25 -15.17
CA PRO A 544 11.12 -22.01 -16.26
C PRO A 544 10.02 -23.08 -16.34
N THR A 545 10.07 -24.12 -15.50
CA THR A 545 9.04 -25.15 -15.38
C THR A 545 7.98 -24.68 -14.38
N LYS A 546 6.69 -25.02 -14.51
CA LYS A 546 5.65 -24.65 -13.51
C LYS A 546 5.58 -23.16 -13.10
N SER A 547 5.96 -22.24 -14.00
CA SER A 547 5.85 -20.80 -13.80
C SER A 547 5.08 -20.15 -14.94
N GLY A 548 4.40 -19.04 -14.63
CA GLY A 548 3.79 -18.23 -15.67
C GLY A 548 4.83 -17.38 -16.41
N SER A 549 4.44 -16.84 -17.56
CA SER A 549 5.24 -15.92 -18.36
C SER A 549 5.73 -14.72 -17.53
N VAL A 550 6.99 -14.31 -17.73
CA VAL A 550 7.54 -13.14 -17.01
C VAL A 550 6.75 -11.86 -17.28
N ILE A 551 6.28 -11.71 -18.52
CA ILE A 551 5.35 -10.67 -18.96
C ILE A 551 4.17 -11.39 -19.58
N CYS A 552 2.97 -11.07 -19.12
CA CYS A 552 1.71 -11.52 -19.71
C CYS A 552 0.90 -10.28 -20.07
N LEU A 553 1.08 -9.79 -21.29
CA LEU A 553 0.34 -8.66 -21.84
C LEU A 553 -0.68 -9.20 -22.84
N ILE A 554 -1.96 -9.07 -22.50
CA ILE A 554 -3.08 -9.57 -23.27
C ILE A 554 -4.10 -8.44 -23.44
N GLY A 555 -4.32 -8.01 -24.69
CA GLY A 555 -5.41 -7.10 -25.03
C GLY A 555 -6.76 -7.81 -25.11
N ASN A 556 -7.71 -7.22 -25.83
CA ASN A 556 -8.99 -7.86 -26.14
C ASN A 556 -9.21 -7.80 -27.65
N ASP A 557 -9.47 -8.94 -28.29
CA ASP A 557 -9.56 -9.05 -29.77
C ASP A 557 -10.85 -8.41 -30.33
N GLY A 558 -11.69 -7.84 -29.47
CA GLY A 558 -13.01 -7.33 -29.80
C GLY A 558 -14.09 -8.40 -29.60
N GLY A 559 -15.34 -8.00 -29.78
CA GLY A 559 -16.51 -8.86 -29.58
C GLY A 559 -17.67 -8.11 -28.92
N GLY A 560 -18.91 -8.54 -29.20
CA GLY A 560 -20.09 -7.80 -28.77
C GLY A 560 -20.11 -6.38 -29.35
N ASN A 561 -20.08 -5.37 -28.48
CA ASN A 561 -20.14 -3.95 -28.85
C ASN A 561 -18.76 -3.25 -28.88
N TYR A 562 -17.66 -3.97 -28.67
CA TYR A 562 -16.33 -3.38 -28.53
C TYR A 562 -15.39 -3.77 -29.67
N GLN A 563 -14.64 -2.77 -30.17
CA GLN A 563 -13.53 -2.98 -31.09
C GLN A 563 -12.36 -3.66 -30.37
N THR A 564 -11.38 -4.13 -31.13
CA THR A 564 -10.10 -4.61 -30.60
C THR A 564 -9.42 -3.55 -29.74
N ILE A 565 -8.98 -3.93 -28.55
CA ILE A 565 -8.34 -3.04 -27.57
C ILE A 565 -6.92 -3.53 -27.31
N TYR A 566 -5.98 -2.59 -27.33
CA TYR A 566 -4.57 -2.82 -27.12
C TYR A 566 -4.11 -2.26 -25.78
N ASN A 567 -3.14 -2.91 -25.16
CA ASN A 567 -2.29 -2.26 -24.16
C ASN A 567 -1.37 -1.26 -24.87
N LYS A 568 -1.26 -0.03 -24.38
CA LYS A 568 -0.63 1.09 -25.12
C LYS A 568 0.50 1.76 -24.34
N ASN A 569 1.51 2.28 -25.03
CA ASN A 569 2.54 3.14 -24.45
C ASN A 569 3.19 2.56 -23.18
N ILE A 570 3.69 1.33 -23.27
CA ILE A 570 4.35 0.65 -22.15
C ILE A 570 5.85 0.61 -22.41
N LYS A 571 6.64 1.10 -21.45
CA LYS A 571 8.10 1.06 -21.52
C LYS A 571 8.65 0.16 -20.42
N PHE A 572 9.48 -0.79 -20.81
CA PHE A 572 10.37 -1.53 -19.94
C PHE A 572 11.81 -1.04 -20.17
N ASP A 573 12.53 -0.72 -19.09
CA ASP A 573 13.88 -0.16 -19.15
C ASP A 573 14.81 -0.80 -18.12
N ASN A 574 15.93 -1.35 -18.56
CA ASN A 574 16.93 -1.97 -17.68
C ASN A 574 16.33 -3.10 -16.81
N ILE A 575 15.74 -4.11 -17.43
CA ILE A 575 15.09 -5.23 -16.73
C ILE A 575 15.99 -6.45 -16.80
N LYS A 576 16.23 -7.09 -15.64
CA LYS A 576 17.01 -8.32 -15.54
C LYS A 576 16.10 -9.49 -15.23
N VAL A 577 16.18 -10.57 -16.01
CA VAL A 577 15.36 -11.77 -15.83
C VAL A 577 16.24 -13.01 -15.84
N THR A 578 16.02 -13.91 -14.88
CA THR A 578 16.63 -15.23 -14.86
C THR A 578 15.63 -16.33 -14.47
N ASN A 579 15.90 -17.57 -14.89
CA ASN A 579 15.13 -18.77 -14.53
C ASN A 579 13.62 -18.66 -14.80
N ALA A 580 13.22 -17.99 -15.89
CA ALA A 580 11.83 -17.63 -16.13
C ALA A 580 11.27 -18.18 -17.45
N ALA A 581 9.94 -18.36 -17.48
CA ALA A 581 9.23 -18.68 -18.71
C ALA A 581 9.18 -17.47 -19.67
N PRO A 582 9.07 -17.71 -21.00
CA PRO A 582 9.00 -16.67 -22.02
C PRO A 582 7.91 -15.61 -21.79
N ALA A 583 8.16 -14.39 -22.26
CA ALA A 583 7.16 -13.32 -22.31
C ALA A 583 6.07 -13.62 -23.34
N GLN A 584 4.83 -13.30 -23.00
CA GLN A 584 3.65 -13.34 -23.86
C GLN A 584 3.12 -11.93 -24.07
N ILE A 585 3.08 -11.51 -25.33
CA ILE A 585 2.65 -10.18 -25.75
C ILE A 585 1.63 -10.37 -26.88
N ASN A 586 0.38 -10.07 -26.59
CA ASN A 586 -0.72 -10.15 -27.52
C ASN A 586 -1.54 -8.87 -27.46
N LEU A 587 -1.84 -8.29 -28.62
CA LEU A 587 -2.62 -7.05 -28.72
C LEU A 587 -1.99 -5.91 -27.91
N ALA A 588 -0.75 -5.58 -28.25
CA ALA A 588 -0.02 -4.44 -27.72
C ALA A 588 0.24 -3.39 -28.82
N ASN A 589 0.32 -2.11 -28.44
CA ASN A 589 0.72 -1.04 -29.35
C ASN A 589 1.69 -0.07 -28.66
N SER A 590 2.76 0.32 -29.35
CA SER A 590 3.78 1.25 -28.83
C SER A 590 4.42 0.74 -27.53
N ILE A 591 5.04 -0.43 -27.62
CA ILE A 591 5.75 -1.06 -26.50
C ILE A 591 7.26 -0.94 -26.74
N ILE A 592 8.01 -0.50 -25.73
CA ILE A 592 9.45 -0.38 -25.81
C ILE A 592 10.09 -1.28 -24.76
N PHE A 593 10.97 -2.16 -25.21
CA PHE A 593 11.89 -2.93 -24.38
C PHE A 593 13.29 -2.37 -24.58
N ASN A 594 13.79 -1.61 -23.60
CA ASN A 594 15.14 -1.08 -23.60
C ASN A 594 15.98 -1.79 -22.54
N LYS A 595 17.14 -2.34 -22.90
CA LYS A 595 18.04 -3.08 -21.98
C LYS A 595 17.27 -4.14 -21.17
N PHE A 596 16.62 -5.06 -21.89
CA PHE A 596 15.86 -6.15 -21.29
C PHE A 596 16.62 -7.46 -21.44
N ASP A 597 17.18 -7.96 -20.35
CA ASP A 597 18.10 -9.08 -20.37
C ASP A 597 17.45 -10.33 -19.81
N PHE A 598 17.31 -11.36 -20.65
CA PHE A 598 16.96 -12.72 -20.22
C PHE A 598 18.23 -13.57 -20.11
N THR A 599 18.39 -14.21 -18.96
CA THR A 599 19.40 -15.25 -18.72
C THR A 599 18.69 -16.53 -18.30
N ASN A 600 19.19 -17.70 -18.71
CA ASN A 600 18.63 -19.01 -18.31
C ASN A 600 17.09 -19.18 -18.41
N PHE A 601 16.54 -19.21 -19.64
CA PHE A 601 15.10 -19.37 -19.89
C PHE A 601 14.71 -20.79 -20.36
N GLY A 602 15.43 -21.79 -19.84
CA GLY A 602 15.20 -23.22 -20.12
C GLY A 602 15.63 -23.65 -21.53
N ASN A 603 14.99 -24.68 -22.08
CA ASN A 603 15.31 -25.24 -23.40
C ASN A 603 14.70 -24.44 -24.57
N LYS A 604 14.05 -23.29 -24.31
CA LYS A 604 13.44 -22.47 -25.36
C LYS A 604 14.55 -21.65 -26.04
N ILE A 605 14.40 -21.40 -27.34
CA ILE A 605 15.35 -20.62 -28.14
C ILE A 605 14.93 -19.14 -28.24
N ASN A 606 13.62 -18.87 -28.12
CA ASN A 606 13.06 -17.53 -28.18
C ASN A 606 12.29 -17.20 -26.88
N PRO A 607 12.73 -16.19 -26.10
CA PRO A 607 12.03 -15.75 -24.89
C PRO A 607 10.85 -14.81 -25.16
N TRP A 608 10.53 -14.50 -26.43
CA TRP A 608 9.49 -13.55 -26.82
C TRP A 608 8.41 -14.20 -27.69
N LEU A 609 7.17 -14.25 -27.19
CA LEU A 609 5.99 -14.66 -27.96
C LEU A 609 5.13 -13.42 -28.23
N ILE A 610 5.29 -12.83 -29.42
CA ILE A 610 4.58 -11.61 -29.84
C ILE A 610 3.56 -11.95 -30.92
N THR A 611 2.31 -11.56 -30.72
CA THR A 611 1.21 -11.79 -31.69
C THR A 611 0.29 -10.58 -31.76
N LYS A 612 -0.28 -10.32 -32.94
CA LYS A 612 -1.28 -9.24 -33.17
C LYS A 612 -0.91 -7.90 -32.53
N SER A 613 0.37 -7.51 -32.57
CA SER A 613 0.88 -6.33 -31.87
C SER A 613 1.60 -5.40 -32.84
N ASN A 614 1.53 -4.10 -32.58
CA ASN A 614 2.05 -3.04 -33.44
C ASN A 614 3.10 -2.20 -32.69
N ASN A 615 4.09 -1.65 -33.42
CA ASN A 615 5.09 -0.74 -32.85
C ASN A 615 5.80 -1.29 -31.58
N VAL A 616 6.15 -2.58 -31.58
CA VAL A 616 6.95 -3.20 -30.52
C VAL A 616 8.43 -3.02 -30.85
N LYS A 617 9.15 -2.27 -30.02
CA LYS A 617 10.55 -1.92 -30.25
C LYS A 617 11.45 -2.57 -29.21
N PHE A 618 12.60 -3.08 -29.68
CA PHE A 618 13.66 -3.62 -28.84
C PHE A 618 14.92 -2.78 -29.02
N ILE A 619 15.48 -2.28 -27.92
CA ILE A 619 16.66 -1.42 -27.88
C ILE A 619 17.65 -2.06 -26.90
N ASP A 620 18.86 -2.36 -27.36
CA ASP A 620 19.89 -3.03 -26.54
C ASP A 620 19.40 -4.31 -25.83
N VAL A 621 18.69 -5.18 -26.55
CA VAL A 621 18.16 -6.46 -26.04
C VAL A 621 18.98 -7.64 -26.59
N PRO A 622 19.93 -8.20 -25.82
CA PRO A 622 20.88 -9.21 -26.31
C PRO A 622 20.19 -10.48 -26.85
N THR A 623 19.09 -10.92 -26.23
CA THR A 623 18.36 -12.12 -26.68
C THR A 623 17.70 -11.97 -28.05
N MET A 624 17.52 -10.74 -28.55
CA MET A 624 17.04 -10.49 -29.92
C MET A 624 18.18 -10.57 -30.94
N LYS A 625 19.44 -10.34 -30.53
CA LYS A 625 20.62 -10.48 -31.42
C LYS A 625 20.87 -11.94 -31.81
N LEU A 626 20.40 -12.91 -31.03
CA LEU A 626 20.57 -14.35 -31.29
C LEU A 626 19.59 -14.92 -32.34
N ASN A 627 18.51 -14.21 -32.70
CA ASN A 627 17.43 -14.79 -33.52
C ASN A 627 17.13 -14.12 -34.87
N LYS A 628 17.90 -13.11 -35.34
CA LYS A 628 17.67 -12.43 -36.64
C LYS A 628 16.18 -12.08 -36.93
N LEU A 629 15.40 -11.77 -35.90
CA LEU A 629 14.00 -11.35 -36.07
C LEU A 629 13.98 -9.83 -36.26
N ASN A 630 14.13 -9.42 -37.52
CA ASN A 630 13.84 -8.07 -37.97
C ASN A 630 12.33 -7.83 -37.86
N PHE A 631 11.89 -7.16 -36.80
CA PHE A 631 10.61 -6.46 -36.80
C PHE A 631 10.92 -5.00 -37.15
N ALA A 632 10.68 -4.66 -38.41
CA ALA A 632 10.75 -3.30 -38.94
C ALA A 632 9.56 -2.46 -38.46
#